data_AF-A0A1S2M654-F1
#
_entry.id   AF-A0A1S2M654-F1
#
_cell.length_a   1.000
_cell.length_b   1.000
_cell.length_c   1.000
_cell.angle_alpha   90.00
_cell.angle_beta   90.00
_cell.angle_gamma   90.00
#
_symmetry.space_group_name_H-M   'P 1'
#
loop_
_entity.id
_entity.type
_entity.pdbx_description
1 polymer ?
#
loop_
_entity_poly.entity_id
_entity_poly.type
_entity_poly.pdbx_seq_one_letter_code
_entity_poly.pdbx_strand_id
1 'polypeptide(L)'
;MKKVIFLPLMIFLLLNLATIFANAEVEKLDKDLIKVINEFIPSASQLVSPEEPKSTKPYQFYDFNQDGQEEIIITYEIKAKEQPNPSQYGVIVLSKENERWEKVLETQTQGVGLDFSGVADITGDGTKEYFFGVTIGASAGNKLEIFKWNNNYLERIAEVPYHMMEMISNKKVGIAVWQRYIADTYFVDVLKWNGSKLVLDEELYSSYYPVIEKFYNDKISKMDAWFYWYTLADAQVKANLYDKARDSIQKGTELAEQLSFPDVVENFNQLKVKLENKEKSNKSNAMH
;
A
#
# COMPACT_ATOMS: atom_id res chain seq x y z
N MET A 1 -29.05 71.49 0.71
CA MET A 1 -29.56 70.31 1.45
C MET A 1 -29.13 69.06 0.67
N LYS A 2 -28.49 68.11 1.35
CA LYS A 2 -27.71 66.99 0.77
C LYS A 2 -28.61 65.92 0.13
N LYS A 3 -28.23 65.46 -1.06
CA LYS A 3 -28.77 64.26 -1.72
C LYS A 3 -28.10 63.02 -1.10
N VAL A 4 -28.89 62.04 -0.68
CA VAL A 4 -28.42 60.71 -0.25
C VAL A 4 -28.68 59.75 -1.42
N ILE A 5 -27.62 59.14 -1.94
CA ILE A 5 -27.69 58.06 -2.93
C ILE A 5 -27.78 56.75 -2.17
N PHE A 6 -28.86 56.00 -2.39
CA PHE A 6 -29.05 54.63 -1.94
C PHE A 6 -28.32 53.68 -2.89
N LEU A 7 -27.32 52.94 -2.39
CA LEU A 7 -26.87 51.69 -3.00
C LEU A 7 -26.29 50.80 -1.89
N PRO A 8 -27.07 49.81 -1.40
CA PRO A 8 -26.54 48.45 -1.42
C PRO A 8 -27.68 47.42 -1.56
N LEU A 9 -27.94 46.91 -2.77
CA LEU A 9 -28.76 45.70 -2.95
C LEU A 9 -28.22 44.75 -4.04
N MET A 10 -27.20 45.12 -4.81
CA MET A 10 -26.66 44.25 -5.87
C MET A 10 -25.57 43.27 -5.42
N ILE A 11 -24.91 43.46 -4.27
CA ILE A 11 -23.77 42.61 -3.89
C ILE A 11 -24.21 41.30 -3.22
N PHE A 12 -25.34 41.28 -2.50
CA PHE A 12 -25.85 40.07 -1.82
C PHE A 12 -26.53 39.06 -2.78
N LEU A 13 -27.00 39.50 -3.95
CA LEU A 13 -27.60 38.61 -4.94
C LEU A 13 -26.53 37.81 -5.69
N LEU A 14 -25.39 38.44 -6.03
CA LEU A 14 -24.29 37.82 -6.77
C LEU A 14 -23.59 36.69 -5.98
N LEU A 15 -23.46 36.83 -4.65
CA LEU A 15 -22.87 35.80 -3.78
C LEU A 15 -23.75 34.55 -3.63
N ASN A 16 -25.08 34.68 -3.67
CA ASN A 16 -26.00 33.53 -3.63
C ASN A 16 -26.17 32.84 -4.99
N LEU A 17 -26.02 33.58 -6.10
CA LEU A 17 -26.05 32.99 -7.45
C LEU A 17 -24.81 32.12 -7.70
N ALA A 18 -23.61 32.59 -7.32
CA ALA A 18 -22.37 31.83 -7.51
C ALA A 18 -22.36 30.46 -6.80
N THR A 19 -22.95 30.38 -5.60
CA THR A 19 -23.06 29.11 -4.86
C THR A 19 -24.08 28.15 -5.47
N ILE A 20 -25.18 28.65 -6.03
CA ILE A 20 -26.18 27.82 -6.72
C ILE A 20 -25.61 27.25 -8.03
N PHE A 21 -24.88 28.05 -8.81
CA PHE A 21 -24.25 27.57 -10.04
C PHE A 21 -23.15 26.55 -9.77
N ALA A 22 -22.28 26.79 -8.77
CA ALA A 22 -21.25 25.83 -8.37
C ALA A 22 -21.86 24.49 -7.91
N ASN A 23 -22.93 24.52 -7.12
CA ASN A 23 -23.61 23.29 -6.66
C ASN A 23 -24.29 22.53 -7.81
N ALA A 24 -24.94 23.23 -8.74
CA ALA A 24 -25.58 22.60 -9.90
C ALA A 24 -24.56 22.03 -10.89
N GLU A 25 -23.41 22.68 -11.06
CA GLU A 25 -22.31 22.21 -11.89
C GLU A 25 -21.63 20.97 -11.30
N VAL A 26 -21.40 20.95 -9.98
CA VAL A 26 -20.91 19.77 -9.25
C VAL A 26 -21.92 18.63 -9.31
N GLU A 27 -23.22 18.89 -9.11
CA GLU A 27 -24.26 17.85 -9.18
C GLU A 27 -24.41 17.27 -10.60
N LYS A 28 -24.23 18.09 -11.64
CA LYS A 28 -24.25 17.65 -13.03
C LYS A 28 -23.00 16.84 -13.38
N LEU A 29 -21.82 17.29 -12.94
CA LEU A 29 -20.56 16.58 -13.11
C LEU A 29 -20.63 15.18 -12.47
N ASP A 30 -21.20 15.08 -11.27
CA ASP A 30 -21.43 13.79 -10.60
C ASP A 30 -22.39 12.89 -11.38
N LYS A 31 -23.46 13.42 -11.98
CA LYS A 31 -24.40 12.62 -12.80
C LYS A 31 -23.77 12.10 -14.08
N ASP A 32 -22.99 12.92 -14.78
CA ASP A 32 -22.32 12.54 -16.02
C ASP A 32 -21.22 11.50 -15.72
N LEU A 33 -20.47 11.66 -14.63
CA LEU A 33 -19.48 10.68 -14.15
C LEU A 33 -20.13 9.33 -13.83
N ILE A 34 -21.22 9.32 -13.06
CA ILE A 34 -21.90 8.07 -12.70
C ILE A 34 -22.45 7.36 -13.94
N LYS A 35 -22.92 8.11 -14.95
CA LYS A 35 -23.35 7.53 -16.22
C LYS A 35 -22.20 6.81 -16.93
N VAL A 36 -21.02 7.43 -16.99
CA VAL A 36 -19.81 6.80 -17.56
C VAL A 36 -19.45 5.56 -16.76
N ILE A 37 -19.34 5.65 -15.43
CA ILE A 37 -19.00 4.52 -14.57
C ILE A 37 -19.93 3.33 -14.81
N ASN A 38 -21.25 3.56 -14.84
CA ASN A 38 -22.26 2.52 -15.06
C ASN A 38 -22.18 1.85 -16.44
N GLU A 39 -21.57 2.50 -17.43
CA GLU A 39 -21.35 1.93 -18.77
C GLU A 39 -20.22 0.89 -18.78
N PHE A 40 -19.23 1.04 -17.89
CA PHE A 40 -18.01 0.21 -17.90
C PHE A 40 -17.95 -0.86 -16.82
N ILE A 41 -18.59 -0.67 -15.67
CA ILE A 41 -18.54 -1.66 -14.58
C ILE A 41 -19.25 -2.97 -14.98
N PRO A 42 -18.77 -4.15 -14.53
CA PRO A 42 -19.41 -5.41 -14.86
C PRO A 42 -20.85 -5.51 -14.36
N SER A 43 -21.69 -6.23 -15.10
CA SER A 43 -23.06 -6.56 -14.67
C SER A 43 -23.05 -7.22 -13.28
N ALA A 44 -23.99 -6.81 -12.42
CA ALA A 44 -24.13 -7.27 -11.03
C ALA A 44 -22.96 -6.91 -10.09
N SER A 45 -22.06 -6.03 -10.51
CA SER A 45 -21.09 -5.42 -9.60
C SER A 45 -21.72 -4.26 -8.82
N GLN A 46 -21.09 -3.91 -7.70
CA GLN A 46 -21.36 -2.70 -6.94
C GLN A 46 -20.06 -1.93 -6.74
N LEU A 47 -20.12 -0.60 -6.75
CA LEU A 47 -18.99 0.24 -6.39
C LEU A 47 -18.60 0.00 -4.93
N VAL A 48 -17.30 -0.10 -4.66
CA VAL A 48 -16.78 -0.37 -3.31
C VAL A 48 -15.59 0.53 -3.01
N SER A 49 -15.59 1.16 -1.83
CA SER A 49 -14.44 1.92 -1.33
C SER A 49 -13.40 0.97 -0.74
N PRO A 50 -12.10 1.26 -0.88
CA PRO A 50 -11.08 0.51 -0.14
C PRO A 50 -11.13 0.86 1.36
N GLU A 51 -10.55 -0.01 2.18
CA GLU A 51 -10.36 0.28 3.61
C GLU A 51 -9.30 1.37 3.82
N GLU A 52 -8.21 1.33 3.05
CA GLU A 52 -7.11 2.28 3.08
C GLU A 52 -6.78 2.85 1.69
N PRO A 53 -6.36 4.12 1.59
CA PRO A 53 -6.43 5.13 2.64
C PRO A 53 -7.88 5.42 3.07
N LYS A 54 -8.09 5.70 4.36
CA LYS A 54 -9.43 6.05 4.86
C LYS A 54 -10.12 7.15 4.05
N SER A 55 -11.43 7.02 3.88
CA SER A 55 -12.29 7.96 3.15
C SER A 55 -12.05 8.03 1.63
N THR A 56 -11.25 7.11 1.08
CA THR A 56 -11.13 6.96 -0.37
C THR A 56 -12.49 6.54 -0.97
N LYS A 57 -12.93 7.28 -1.99
CA LYS A 57 -14.17 6.98 -2.72
C LYS A 57 -13.99 5.74 -3.60
N PRO A 58 -15.07 5.09 -4.06
CA PRO A 58 -14.99 4.00 -5.04
C PRO A 58 -14.50 4.43 -6.43
N TYR A 59 -14.24 5.73 -6.61
CA TYR A 59 -13.63 6.27 -7.80
C TYR A 59 -12.59 7.33 -7.42
N GLN A 60 -11.53 7.42 -8.20
CA GLN A 60 -10.43 8.38 -8.04
C GLN A 60 -10.01 8.90 -9.42
N PHE A 61 -9.31 10.03 -9.43
CA PHE A 61 -8.80 10.65 -10.65
C PHE A 61 -7.29 10.80 -10.55
N TYR A 62 -6.58 10.47 -11.64
CA TYR A 62 -5.16 10.71 -11.76
C TYR A 62 -4.74 10.72 -13.23
N ASP A 63 -3.93 11.71 -13.61
CA ASP A 63 -3.34 11.83 -14.96
C ASP A 63 -2.11 10.91 -15.06
N PHE A 64 -2.29 9.67 -15.50
CA PHE A 64 -1.21 8.69 -15.62
C PHE A 64 -0.32 8.97 -16.83
N ASN A 65 -0.88 9.49 -17.91
CA ASN A 65 -0.17 9.71 -19.17
C ASN A 65 0.48 11.11 -19.27
N GLN A 66 0.22 11.98 -18.29
CA GLN A 66 0.73 13.34 -18.17
C GLN A 66 0.28 14.27 -19.32
N ASP A 67 -0.91 14.05 -19.88
CA ASP A 67 -1.48 14.85 -20.96
C ASP A 67 -2.37 16.03 -20.47
N GLY A 68 -2.58 16.13 -19.15
CA GLY A 68 -3.42 17.13 -18.51
C GLY A 68 -4.90 16.73 -18.36
N GLN A 69 -5.29 15.54 -18.81
CA GLN A 69 -6.60 14.93 -18.57
C GLN A 69 -6.46 13.76 -17.61
N GLU A 70 -7.29 13.73 -16.56
CA GLU A 70 -7.21 12.65 -15.58
C GLU A 70 -7.93 11.39 -16.07
N GLU A 71 -7.29 10.24 -15.90
CA GLU A 71 -7.95 8.94 -15.96
C GLU A 71 -8.87 8.75 -14.74
N ILE A 72 -9.93 7.95 -14.93
CA ILE A 72 -10.86 7.56 -13.86
C ILE A 72 -10.51 6.16 -13.39
N ILE A 73 -10.11 6.04 -12.13
CA ILE A 73 -9.93 4.76 -11.43
C ILE A 73 -11.26 4.41 -10.77
N ILE A 74 -11.76 3.19 -10.97
CA ILE A 74 -13.07 2.74 -10.47
C ILE A 74 -12.88 1.39 -9.79
N THR A 75 -13.24 1.28 -8.51
CA THR A 75 -13.19 0.03 -7.75
C THR A 75 -14.59 -0.55 -7.53
N TYR A 76 -14.71 -1.86 -7.71
CA TYR A 76 -15.99 -2.57 -7.63
C TYR A 76 -15.86 -3.95 -6.98
N GLU A 77 -16.98 -4.47 -6.52
CA GLU A 77 -17.14 -5.82 -5.99
C GLU A 77 -18.21 -6.58 -6.78
N ILE A 78 -17.90 -7.81 -7.18
CA ILE A 78 -18.88 -8.81 -7.61
C ILE A 78 -19.05 -9.78 -6.44
N LYS A 79 -20.20 -9.68 -5.76
CA LYS A 79 -20.49 -10.51 -4.59
C LYS A 79 -20.55 -11.98 -4.97
N ALA A 80 -19.97 -12.83 -4.13
CA ALA A 80 -20.18 -14.26 -4.24
C ALA A 80 -21.66 -14.61 -4.08
N LYS A 81 -22.16 -15.56 -4.89
CA LYS A 81 -23.56 -16.00 -4.84
C LYS A 81 -23.89 -16.78 -3.58
N GLU A 82 -22.92 -17.52 -3.05
CA GLU A 82 -23.07 -18.40 -1.89
C GLU A 82 -21.84 -18.30 -0.99
N GLN A 83 -22.07 -18.16 0.32
CA GLN A 83 -21.02 -18.26 1.33
C GLN A 83 -20.61 -19.74 1.53
N PRO A 84 -19.34 -20.06 1.82
CA PRO A 84 -18.24 -19.16 2.17
C PRO A 84 -17.36 -18.76 0.96
N ASN A 85 -17.89 -18.76 -0.27
CA ASN A 85 -17.06 -18.41 -1.43
C ASN A 85 -16.65 -16.93 -1.35
N PRO A 86 -15.38 -16.60 -1.61
CA PRO A 86 -14.95 -15.21 -1.62
C PRO A 86 -15.54 -14.44 -2.81
N SER A 87 -15.84 -13.15 -2.60
CA SER A 87 -16.23 -12.21 -3.65
C SER A 87 -15.05 -11.98 -4.62
N GLN A 88 -15.34 -11.33 -5.75
CA GLN A 88 -14.30 -10.76 -6.62
C GLN A 88 -14.25 -9.24 -6.42
N TYR A 89 -13.07 -8.73 -6.12
CA TYR A 89 -12.80 -7.30 -6.07
C TYR A 89 -12.04 -6.91 -7.32
N GLY A 90 -12.47 -5.85 -7.98
CA GLY A 90 -11.88 -5.43 -9.23
C GLY A 90 -11.65 -3.93 -9.30
N VAL A 91 -10.83 -3.57 -10.27
CA VAL A 91 -10.58 -2.19 -10.68
C VAL A 91 -10.68 -2.08 -12.19
N ILE A 92 -11.29 -1.00 -12.65
CA ILE A 92 -11.23 -0.52 -14.02
C ILE A 92 -10.58 0.86 -14.00
N VAL A 93 -9.69 1.13 -14.96
CA VAL A 93 -9.20 2.50 -15.21
C VAL A 93 -9.63 2.91 -16.61
N LEU A 94 -10.22 4.10 -16.72
CA LEU A 94 -10.71 4.68 -17.96
C LEU A 94 -9.86 5.88 -18.36
N SER A 95 -9.41 5.92 -19.61
CA SER A 95 -8.83 7.12 -20.22
C SER A 95 -9.76 7.68 -21.28
N LYS A 96 -9.67 8.98 -21.56
CA LYS A 96 -10.51 9.66 -22.54
C LYS A 96 -9.73 10.00 -23.79
N GLU A 97 -9.98 9.27 -24.88
CA GLU A 97 -9.38 9.54 -26.19
C GLU A 97 -10.46 9.96 -27.19
N ASN A 98 -10.24 11.08 -27.92
CA ASN A 98 -11.15 11.56 -28.97
C ASN A 98 -12.63 11.66 -28.52
N GLU A 99 -12.87 12.22 -27.33
CA GLU A 99 -14.20 12.33 -26.71
C GLU A 99 -14.87 10.99 -26.33
N ARG A 100 -14.12 9.89 -26.29
CA ARG A 100 -14.62 8.56 -25.89
C ARG A 100 -13.81 8.01 -24.73
N TRP A 101 -14.51 7.35 -23.81
CA TRP A 101 -13.87 6.62 -22.72
C TRP A 101 -13.45 5.24 -23.19
N GLU A 102 -12.23 4.83 -22.85
CA GLU A 102 -11.70 3.51 -23.15
C GLU A 102 -11.05 2.90 -21.89
N LYS A 103 -11.12 1.57 -21.75
CA LYS A 103 -10.48 0.85 -20.65
C LYS A 103 -8.99 0.73 -20.90
N VAL A 104 -8.20 1.29 -20.00
CA VAL A 104 -6.73 1.21 -19.98
C VAL A 104 -6.22 0.27 -18.88
N LEU A 105 -7.10 -0.15 -17.97
CA LEU A 105 -6.91 -1.27 -17.04
C LEU A 105 -8.25 -1.95 -16.76
N GLU A 106 -8.22 -3.28 -16.65
CA GLU A 106 -9.26 -4.06 -15.98
C GLU A 106 -8.61 -5.28 -15.33
N THR A 107 -8.76 -5.42 -14.02
CA THR A 107 -8.31 -6.61 -13.29
C THR A 107 -9.27 -6.94 -12.15
N GLN A 108 -9.26 -8.20 -11.74
CA GLN A 108 -10.06 -8.74 -10.66
C GLN A 108 -9.22 -9.72 -9.83
N THR A 109 -9.36 -9.64 -8.52
CA THR A 109 -8.78 -10.61 -7.58
C THR A 109 -9.87 -11.13 -6.66
N GLN A 110 -9.88 -12.45 -6.47
CA GLN A 110 -10.77 -13.09 -5.53
C GLN A 110 -10.30 -12.84 -4.09
N GLY A 111 -11.21 -12.44 -3.21
CA GLY A 111 -10.87 -12.08 -1.84
C GLY A 111 -12.10 -11.87 -0.96
N VAL A 112 -11.86 -11.41 0.26
CA VAL A 112 -12.87 -11.13 1.29
C VAL A 112 -13.00 -9.63 1.61
N GLY A 113 -12.19 -8.78 0.99
CA GLY A 113 -12.21 -7.33 1.18
C GLY A 113 -11.33 -6.60 0.16
N LEU A 114 -11.61 -5.31 -0.05
CA LEU A 114 -10.74 -4.39 -0.77
C LEU A 114 -9.93 -3.59 0.27
N ASP A 115 -8.67 -3.97 0.45
CA ASP A 115 -7.80 -3.37 1.47
C ASP A 115 -7.28 -2.01 1.03
N PHE A 116 -6.73 -1.91 -0.19
CA PHE A 116 -6.02 -0.71 -0.63
C PHE A 116 -6.39 -0.28 -2.05
N SER A 117 -6.58 1.02 -2.26
CA SER A 117 -6.60 1.63 -3.60
C SER A 117 -6.04 3.05 -3.56
N GLY A 118 -4.95 3.30 -4.28
CA GLY A 118 -4.32 4.63 -4.29
C GLY A 118 -3.17 4.74 -5.29
N VAL A 119 -2.53 5.91 -5.34
CA VAL A 119 -1.42 6.19 -6.27
C VAL A 119 -0.18 6.70 -5.55
N ALA A 120 1.00 6.24 -5.95
CA ALA A 120 2.29 6.72 -5.46
C ALA A 120 3.42 6.48 -6.47
N ASP A 121 4.41 7.37 -6.51
CA ASP A 121 5.58 7.30 -7.40
C ASP A 121 6.63 6.34 -6.82
N ILE A 122 6.43 5.02 -7.00
CA ILE A 122 7.33 3.99 -6.47
C ILE A 122 8.54 3.78 -7.38
N THR A 123 8.44 4.16 -8.64
CA THR A 123 9.56 4.06 -9.58
C THR A 123 10.52 5.24 -9.51
N GLY A 124 10.09 6.36 -8.91
CA GLY A 124 10.87 7.57 -8.71
C GLY A 124 11.05 8.39 -10.00
N ASP A 125 10.18 8.21 -10.98
CA ASP A 125 10.24 8.90 -12.28
C ASP A 125 9.37 10.17 -12.35
N GLY A 126 8.64 10.47 -11.27
CA GLY A 126 7.75 11.63 -11.16
C GLY A 126 6.29 11.32 -11.50
N THR A 127 6.02 10.19 -12.15
CA THR A 127 4.65 9.70 -12.42
C THR A 127 4.29 8.65 -11.38
N LYS A 128 3.09 8.75 -10.81
CA LYS A 128 2.63 7.79 -9.81
C LYS A 128 2.13 6.51 -10.45
N GLU A 129 2.53 5.39 -9.88
CA GLU A 129 1.93 4.09 -10.14
C GLU A 129 0.63 3.92 -9.34
N TYR A 130 -0.25 3.06 -9.84
CA TYR A 130 -1.49 2.67 -9.17
C TYR A 130 -1.29 1.41 -8.32
N PHE A 131 -1.83 1.42 -7.11
CA PHE A 131 -1.73 0.38 -6.11
C PHE A 131 -3.12 -0.19 -5.84
N PHE A 132 -3.28 -1.51 -5.96
CA PHE A 132 -4.53 -2.21 -5.77
C PHE A 132 -4.33 -3.40 -4.82
N GLY A 133 -4.85 -3.30 -3.60
CA GLY A 133 -4.69 -4.29 -2.54
C GLY A 133 -6.00 -5.01 -2.22
N VAL A 134 -6.02 -6.34 -2.35
CA VAL A 134 -7.19 -7.17 -2.02
C VAL A 134 -6.88 -8.07 -0.83
N THR A 135 -7.78 -8.12 0.15
CA THR A 135 -7.68 -9.04 1.28
C THR A 135 -8.03 -10.44 0.82
N ILE A 136 -7.06 -11.35 0.88
CA ILE A 136 -7.26 -12.76 0.52
C ILE A 136 -7.90 -13.51 1.69
N GLY A 137 -7.49 -13.18 2.92
CA GLY A 137 -8.11 -13.70 4.14
C GLY A 137 -7.25 -13.44 5.38
N ALA A 138 -7.84 -13.57 6.57
CA ALA A 138 -7.18 -13.18 7.83
C ALA A 138 -5.82 -13.87 8.09
N SER A 139 -5.61 -15.07 7.54
CA SER A 139 -4.31 -15.76 7.63
C SER A 139 -3.38 -15.43 6.46
N ALA A 140 -3.90 -15.45 5.24
CA ALA A 140 -3.15 -15.17 4.02
C ALA A 140 -2.68 -13.71 3.92
N GLY A 141 -3.39 -12.80 4.58
CA GLY A 141 -3.19 -11.36 4.46
C GLY A 141 -3.82 -10.79 3.20
N ASN A 142 -3.16 -9.78 2.67
CA ASN A 142 -3.53 -9.02 1.50
C ASN A 142 -2.55 -9.31 0.35
N LYS A 143 -3.02 -9.08 -0.87
CA LYS A 143 -2.23 -9.14 -2.10
C LYS A 143 -2.26 -7.77 -2.77
N LEU A 144 -1.10 -7.13 -2.87
CA LEU A 144 -0.91 -5.85 -3.56
C LEU A 144 -0.52 -6.11 -5.01
N GLU A 145 -1.24 -5.52 -5.96
CA GLU A 145 -0.82 -5.39 -7.35
C GLU A 145 -0.47 -3.92 -7.64
N ILE A 146 0.67 -3.68 -8.30
CA ILE A 146 1.14 -2.33 -8.65
C ILE A 146 1.21 -2.20 -10.16
N PHE A 147 0.64 -1.12 -10.68
CA PHE A 147 0.51 -0.86 -12.11
C PHE A 147 1.19 0.45 -12.51
N LYS A 148 1.94 0.38 -13.61
CA LYS A 148 2.62 1.52 -14.21
C LYS A 148 2.02 1.82 -15.58
N TRP A 149 1.92 3.11 -15.91
CA TRP A 149 1.54 3.52 -17.25
C TRP A 149 2.59 3.10 -18.27
N ASN A 150 2.16 2.42 -19.32
CA ASN A 150 3.01 2.00 -20.43
C ASN A 150 2.30 2.26 -21.77
N ASN A 151 2.69 3.36 -22.41
CA ASN A 151 2.10 3.89 -23.65
C ASN A 151 0.62 4.24 -23.49
N ASN A 152 -0.28 3.25 -23.59
CA ASN A 152 -1.73 3.44 -23.66
C ASN A 152 -2.49 2.54 -22.66
N TYR A 153 -1.80 1.82 -21.78
CA TYR A 153 -2.41 0.96 -20.78
C TYR A 153 -1.61 0.94 -19.49
N LEU A 154 -2.24 0.50 -18.40
CA LEU A 154 -1.58 0.25 -17.12
C LEU A 154 -1.08 -1.20 -17.07
N GLU A 155 0.24 -1.37 -17.07
CA GLU A 155 0.91 -2.67 -16.96
C GLU A 155 1.18 -3.01 -15.50
N ARG A 156 0.86 -4.24 -15.07
CA ARG A 156 1.25 -4.70 -13.72
C ARG A 156 2.75 -4.92 -13.67
N ILE A 157 3.45 -4.17 -12.81
CA ILE A 157 4.91 -4.23 -12.65
C ILE A 157 5.34 -5.01 -11.40
N ALA A 158 4.46 -5.20 -10.42
CA ALA A 158 4.76 -5.94 -9.21
C ALA A 158 3.51 -6.55 -8.57
N GLU A 159 3.74 -7.63 -7.81
CA GLU A 159 2.78 -8.22 -6.87
C GLU A 159 3.50 -8.48 -5.54
N VAL A 160 2.91 -8.08 -4.41
CA VAL A 160 3.54 -8.21 -3.08
C VAL A 160 2.50 -8.64 -2.03
N PRO A 161 2.72 -9.74 -1.28
CA PRO A 161 1.88 -10.09 -0.14
C PRO A 161 2.19 -9.21 1.07
N TYR A 162 1.17 -8.85 1.86
CA TYR A 162 1.36 -8.07 3.09
C TYR A 162 0.22 -8.30 4.09
N HIS A 163 0.49 -8.09 5.38
CA HIS A 163 -0.55 -7.95 6.41
C HIS A 163 -0.65 -6.50 6.89
N MET A 164 0.46 -5.75 6.86
CA MET A 164 0.47 -4.30 7.00
C MET A 164 1.44 -3.72 5.97
N MET A 165 1.14 -2.52 5.48
CA MET A 165 1.96 -1.83 4.50
C MET A 165 2.10 -0.35 4.89
N GLU A 166 3.30 0.18 4.72
CA GLU A 166 3.57 1.61 4.86
C GLU A 166 4.34 2.13 3.64
N MET A 167 3.88 3.25 3.10
CA MET A 167 4.58 3.97 2.03
C MET A 167 5.72 4.79 2.64
N ILE A 168 6.93 4.64 2.09
CA ILE A 168 8.11 5.40 2.51
C ILE A 168 8.39 6.43 1.43
N SER A 169 8.38 7.72 1.79
CA SER A 169 8.62 8.82 0.83
C SER A 169 9.65 9.86 1.31
N ASN A 170 10.31 9.62 2.45
CA ASN A 170 11.30 10.58 2.98
C ASN A 170 12.67 10.34 2.33
N LYS A 171 13.09 11.24 1.44
CA LYS A 171 14.36 11.24 0.65
C LYS A 171 14.49 10.10 -0.38
N LYS A 172 13.87 8.96 -0.15
CA LYS A 172 13.81 7.81 -1.06
C LYS A 172 12.40 7.23 -1.04
N VAL A 173 11.96 6.73 -2.19
CA VAL A 173 10.65 6.07 -2.29
C VAL A 173 10.80 4.56 -2.15
N GLY A 174 9.90 3.95 -1.39
CA GLY A 174 9.79 2.52 -1.22
C GLY A 174 8.54 2.15 -0.43
N ILE A 175 8.40 0.86 -0.12
CA ILE A 175 7.33 0.34 0.71
C ILE A 175 7.91 -0.56 1.81
N ALA A 176 7.41 -0.41 3.04
CA ALA A 176 7.60 -1.41 4.08
C ALA A 176 6.40 -2.36 4.08
N VAL A 177 6.64 -3.66 3.94
CA VAL A 177 5.62 -4.70 4.01
C VAL A 177 5.89 -5.59 5.21
N TRP A 178 4.86 -5.76 6.04
CA TRP A 178 4.90 -6.56 7.25
C TRP A 178 4.08 -7.82 7.00
N GLN A 179 4.75 -8.96 6.92
CA GLN A 179 4.11 -10.26 6.68
C GLN A 179 4.04 -11.05 7.99
N ARG A 180 2.83 -11.38 8.43
CA ARG A 180 2.60 -12.07 9.71
C ARG A 180 3.30 -13.42 9.72
N TYR A 181 4.00 -13.72 10.81
CA TYR A 181 4.64 -15.00 11.04
C TYR A 181 3.85 -15.84 12.07
N ILE A 182 4.02 -15.56 13.35
CA ILE A 182 3.30 -16.22 14.45
C ILE A 182 2.79 -15.18 15.45
N ALA A 183 1.64 -15.46 16.05
CA ALA A 183 0.96 -14.52 16.95
C ALA A 183 0.82 -13.14 16.27
N ASP A 184 1.34 -12.10 16.91
CA ASP A 184 1.36 -10.72 16.43
C ASP A 184 2.77 -10.27 16.00
N THR A 185 3.58 -11.19 15.48
CA THR A 185 4.90 -10.91 14.89
C THR A 185 4.90 -10.94 13.38
N TYR A 186 5.87 -10.25 12.79
CA TYR A 186 5.97 -10.05 11.35
C TYR A 186 7.42 -10.22 10.87
N PHE A 187 7.60 -10.80 9.70
CA PHE A 187 8.79 -10.50 8.91
C PHE A 187 8.56 -9.20 8.18
N VAL A 188 9.51 -8.29 8.26
CA VAL A 188 9.43 -6.99 7.58
C VAL A 188 10.43 -6.96 6.46
N ASP A 189 9.95 -6.59 5.28
CA ASP A 189 10.77 -6.30 4.11
C ASP A 189 10.54 -4.84 3.70
N VAL A 190 11.63 -4.15 3.39
CA VAL A 190 11.60 -2.76 2.91
C VAL A 190 12.09 -2.76 1.47
N LEU A 191 11.15 -2.49 0.57
CA LEU A 191 11.28 -2.73 -0.85
C LEU A 191 11.40 -1.41 -1.62
N LYS A 192 12.26 -1.42 -2.64
CA LYS A 192 12.43 -0.32 -3.59
C LYS A 192 12.42 -0.87 -5.02
N TRP A 193 11.93 -0.06 -5.96
CA TRP A 193 12.05 -0.36 -7.38
C TRP A 193 13.49 -0.23 -7.87
N ASN A 194 14.02 -1.26 -8.55
CA ASN A 194 15.38 -1.23 -9.11
C ASN A 194 15.43 -0.98 -10.63
N GLY A 195 14.30 -0.58 -11.24
CA GLY A 195 14.15 -0.48 -12.69
C GLY A 195 13.44 -1.67 -13.34
N SER A 196 13.31 -2.81 -12.63
CA SER A 196 12.69 -4.03 -13.16
C SER A 196 11.75 -4.75 -12.19
N LYS A 197 12.05 -4.72 -10.90
CA LYS A 197 11.23 -5.34 -9.86
C LYS A 197 11.45 -4.63 -8.53
N LEU A 198 10.53 -4.86 -7.61
CA LEU A 198 10.74 -4.52 -6.20
C LEU A 198 11.78 -5.46 -5.59
N VAL A 199 12.78 -4.89 -4.92
CA VAL A 199 13.84 -5.61 -4.23
C VAL A 199 14.07 -5.01 -2.85
N LEU A 200 14.60 -5.82 -1.94
CA LEU A 200 15.08 -5.33 -0.64
C LEU A 200 16.13 -4.23 -0.85
N ASP A 201 15.94 -3.09 -0.20
CA ASP A 201 16.90 -1.98 -0.21
C ASP A 201 17.50 -1.80 1.18
N GLU A 202 18.79 -2.06 1.31
CA GLU A 202 19.49 -2.10 2.59
C GLU A 202 19.53 -0.73 3.30
N GLU A 203 19.68 0.34 2.52
CA GLU A 203 19.74 1.69 3.08
C GLU A 203 18.36 2.13 3.56
N LEU A 204 17.32 1.89 2.75
CA LEU A 204 15.94 2.20 3.11
C LEU A 204 15.51 1.35 4.31
N TYR A 205 15.87 0.07 4.34
CA TYR A 205 15.64 -0.82 5.47
C TYR A 205 16.25 -0.27 6.74
N SER A 206 17.53 0.12 6.69
CA SER A 206 18.24 0.68 7.84
C SER A 206 17.61 1.98 8.33
N SER A 207 17.10 2.81 7.42
CA SER A 207 16.38 4.05 7.77
C SER A 207 15.02 3.79 8.44
N TYR A 208 14.35 2.70 8.06
CA TYR A 208 13.02 2.33 8.55
C TYR A 208 13.09 1.45 9.82
N TYR A 209 14.22 0.79 10.08
CA TYR A 209 14.44 -0.08 11.23
C TYR A 209 14.03 0.50 12.60
N PRO A 210 14.19 1.81 12.91
CA PRO A 210 13.71 2.37 14.18
C PRO A 210 12.21 2.15 14.44
N VAL A 211 11.39 2.10 13.39
CA VAL A 211 9.95 1.78 13.49
C VAL A 211 9.77 0.31 13.92
N ILE A 212 10.52 -0.60 13.30
CA ILE A 212 10.53 -2.03 13.60
C ILE A 212 11.01 -2.29 15.04
N GLU A 213 12.13 -1.68 15.43
CA GLU A 213 12.71 -1.81 16.76
C GLU A 213 11.75 -1.34 17.85
N LYS A 214 11.11 -0.19 17.64
CA LYS A 214 10.10 0.32 18.57
C LYS A 214 8.94 -0.66 18.72
N PHE A 215 8.40 -1.17 17.61
CA PHE A 215 7.30 -2.14 17.62
C PHE A 215 7.65 -3.36 18.48
N TYR A 216 8.82 -3.95 18.28
CA TYR A 216 9.23 -5.15 19.02
C TYR A 216 9.58 -4.87 20.48
N ASN A 217 10.24 -3.75 20.79
CA ASN A 217 10.51 -3.37 22.17
C ASN A 217 9.21 -3.20 22.97
N ASP A 218 8.17 -2.59 22.37
CA ASP A 218 6.84 -2.43 22.99
C ASP A 218 6.13 -3.78 23.24
N LYS A 219 6.44 -4.82 22.46
CA LYS A 219 5.91 -6.19 22.63
C LYS A 219 6.69 -6.97 23.68
N ILE A 220 8.01 -6.97 23.58
CA ILE A 220 8.94 -7.67 24.49
C ILE A 220 8.77 -7.14 25.92
N SER A 221 8.55 -5.83 26.09
CA SER A 221 8.32 -5.24 27.42
C SER A 221 7.05 -5.76 28.11
N LYS A 222 6.11 -6.32 27.35
CA LYS A 222 4.85 -6.90 27.86
C LYS A 222 4.96 -8.42 28.02
N MET A 223 5.71 -9.07 27.15
CA MET A 223 5.92 -10.52 27.17
C MET A 223 7.27 -10.88 26.58
N ASP A 224 8.13 -11.47 27.40
CA ASP A 224 9.44 -11.99 26.99
C ASP A 224 9.26 -13.38 26.35
N ALA A 225 9.02 -13.41 25.03
CA ALA A 225 8.76 -14.64 24.27
C ALA A 225 9.70 -14.82 23.08
N TRP A 226 10.09 -16.06 22.80
CA TRP A 226 11.08 -16.40 21.78
C TRP A 226 10.73 -15.85 20.38
N PHE A 227 9.46 -15.82 20.00
CA PHE A 227 9.04 -15.40 18.66
C PHE A 227 9.19 -13.89 18.42
N TYR A 228 9.11 -13.07 19.48
CA TYR A 228 9.44 -11.65 19.39
C TYR A 228 10.92 -11.45 19.13
N TRP A 229 11.78 -12.18 19.86
CA TRP A 229 13.23 -12.14 19.65
C TRP A 229 13.63 -12.67 18.27
N TYR A 230 12.98 -13.72 17.78
CA TYR A 230 13.27 -14.29 16.46
C TYR A 230 13.05 -13.29 15.33
N THR A 231 11.89 -12.64 15.31
CA THR A 231 11.56 -11.69 14.25
C THR A 231 12.29 -10.34 14.41
N LEU A 232 12.59 -9.92 15.64
CA LEU A 232 13.49 -8.79 15.89
C LEU A 232 14.92 -9.07 15.40
N ALA A 233 15.44 -10.28 15.66
CA ALA A 233 16.76 -10.69 15.19
C ALA A 233 16.84 -10.72 13.66
N ASP A 234 15.82 -11.25 12.97
CA ASP A 234 15.73 -11.20 11.49
C ASP A 234 15.83 -9.76 10.98
N ALA A 235 15.07 -8.84 11.58
CA ALA A 235 15.12 -7.43 11.23
C ALA A 235 16.49 -6.79 11.49
N GLN A 236 17.13 -7.12 12.61
CA GLN A 236 18.48 -6.63 12.93
C GLN A 236 19.53 -7.16 11.95
N VAL A 237 19.43 -8.42 11.49
CA VAL A 237 20.30 -8.96 10.44
C VAL A 237 20.09 -8.19 9.12
N LYS A 238 18.84 -7.93 8.73
CA LYS A 238 18.52 -7.15 7.53
C LYS A 238 19.03 -5.70 7.60
N ALA A 239 19.04 -5.09 8.78
CA ALA A 239 19.57 -3.76 9.07
C ALA A 239 21.10 -3.71 9.33
N ASN A 240 21.83 -4.83 9.19
CA ASN A 240 23.26 -4.96 9.51
C ASN A 240 23.66 -4.64 10.95
N LEU A 241 22.74 -4.76 11.90
CA LEU A 241 22.99 -4.53 13.32
C LEU A 241 23.46 -5.84 13.96
N TYR A 242 24.62 -6.34 13.53
CA TYR A 242 25.06 -7.71 13.82
C TYR A 242 25.21 -8.00 15.32
N ASP A 243 25.72 -7.06 16.11
CA ASP A 243 25.87 -7.26 17.55
C ASP A 243 24.50 -7.40 18.24
N LYS A 244 23.56 -6.47 17.93
CA LYS A 244 22.18 -6.57 18.41
C LYS A 244 21.51 -7.88 17.96
N ALA A 245 21.73 -8.28 16.71
CA ALA A 245 21.18 -9.52 16.18
C ALA A 245 21.71 -10.75 16.93
N ARG A 246 23.00 -10.79 17.28
CA ARG A 246 23.57 -11.90 18.09
C ARG A 246 22.94 -11.95 19.48
N ASP A 247 22.77 -10.79 20.14
CA ASP A 247 22.13 -10.72 21.45
C ASP A 247 20.68 -11.21 21.40
N SER A 248 19.91 -10.77 20.40
CA SER A 248 18.53 -11.21 20.20
C SER A 248 18.42 -12.69 19.87
N ILE A 249 19.32 -13.22 19.03
CA ILE A 249 19.39 -14.66 18.72
C ILE A 249 19.67 -15.45 20.01
N GLN A 250 20.68 -15.07 20.77
CA GLN A 250 21.03 -15.76 22.01
C GLN A 250 19.85 -15.78 22.97
N LYS A 251 19.25 -14.61 23.23
CA LYS A 251 18.10 -14.47 24.13
C LYS A 251 16.91 -15.32 23.68
N GLY A 252 16.61 -15.32 22.38
CA GLY A 252 15.55 -16.12 21.80
C GLY A 252 15.81 -17.64 21.88
N THR A 253 17.05 -18.07 21.63
CA THR A 253 17.49 -19.47 21.79
C THR A 253 17.34 -19.95 23.23
N GLU A 254 17.80 -19.17 24.21
CA GLU A 254 17.69 -19.53 25.64
C GLU A 254 16.23 -19.75 26.06
N LEU A 255 15.31 -18.89 25.60
CA LEU A 255 13.88 -19.04 25.86
C LEU A 255 13.30 -20.30 25.18
N ALA A 256 13.71 -20.61 23.95
CA ALA A 256 13.27 -21.80 23.24
C ALA A 256 13.77 -23.10 23.90
N GLU A 257 15.01 -23.10 24.40
CA GLU A 257 15.60 -24.22 25.15
C GLU A 257 14.86 -24.44 26.48
N GLN A 258 14.57 -23.38 27.24
CA GLN A 258 13.79 -23.45 28.48
C GLN A 258 12.39 -24.06 28.26
N LEU A 259 11.79 -23.80 27.10
CA LEU A 259 10.50 -24.35 26.70
C LEU A 259 10.61 -25.73 26.04
N SER A 260 11.82 -26.28 25.88
CA SER A 260 12.08 -27.55 25.20
C SER A 260 11.52 -27.59 23.77
N PHE A 261 11.71 -26.51 23.00
CA PHE A 261 11.30 -26.40 21.59
C PHE A 261 12.51 -26.56 20.63
N PRO A 262 12.94 -27.80 20.32
CA PRO A 262 14.14 -28.04 19.52
C PRO A 262 14.04 -27.47 18.10
N ASP A 263 12.87 -27.51 17.47
CA ASP A 263 12.66 -26.96 16.13
C ASP A 263 12.86 -25.43 16.10
N VAL A 264 12.47 -24.76 17.19
CA VAL A 264 12.67 -23.31 17.33
C VAL A 264 14.15 -22.98 17.55
N VAL A 265 14.86 -23.78 18.35
CA VAL A 265 16.31 -23.65 18.52
C VAL A 265 17.02 -23.79 17.17
N GLU A 266 16.60 -24.75 16.35
CA GLU A 266 17.16 -24.93 15.01
C GLU A 266 16.87 -23.74 14.08
N ASN A 267 15.68 -23.14 14.15
CA ASN A 267 15.40 -21.90 13.42
C ASN A 267 16.38 -20.76 13.81
N PHE A 268 16.69 -20.61 15.10
CA PHE A 268 17.68 -19.64 15.56
C PHE A 268 19.10 -19.99 15.07
N ASN A 269 19.48 -21.27 15.03
CA ASN A 269 20.75 -21.69 14.46
C ASN A 269 20.87 -21.31 12.98
N GLN A 270 19.82 -21.52 12.20
CA GLN A 270 19.78 -21.10 10.80
C GLN A 270 19.89 -19.57 10.66
N LEU A 271 19.22 -18.81 11.52
CA LEU A 271 19.33 -17.35 11.53
C LEU A 271 20.74 -16.88 11.90
N LYS A 272 21.41 -17.57 12.83
CA LYS A 272 22.82 -17.32 13.18
C LYS A 272 23.75 -17.56 11.98
N VAL A 273 23.55 -18.64 11.23
CA VAL A 273 24.32 -18.90 9.99
C VAL A 273 24.10 -17.78 8.96
N LYS A 274 22.85 -17.31 8.79
CA LYS A 274 22.54 -16.18 7.90
C LYS A 274 23.26 -14.91 8.33
N LEU A 275 23.27 -14.60 9.64
CA LEU A 275 24.00 -13.47 10.21
C LEU A 275 25.49 -13.55 9.88
N GLU A 276 26.13 -14.69 10.15
CA GLU A 276 27.58 -14.87 9.94
C GLU A 276 27.96 -14.73 8.45
N ASN A 277 27.12 -15.25 7.55
CA ASN A 277 27.33 -15.11 6.11
C ASN A 277 27.19 -13.66 5.64
N LYS A 278 26.16 -12.94 6.12
CA LYS A 278 25.94 -11.54 5.77
C LYS A 278 27.07 -10.64 6.29
N GLU A 279 27.52 -10.86 7.53
CA GLU A 279 28.65 -10.13 8.10
C GLU A 279 29.95 -10.34 7.31
N LYS A 280 30.26 -11.59 6.91
CA LYS A 280 31.43 -11.90 6.08
C LYS A 280 31.36 -11.21 4.72
N SER A 281 30.20 -11.24 4.06
CA SER A 281 29.98 -10.57 2.77
C SER A 281 30.24 -9.06 2.88
N ASN A 282 29.71 -8.41 3.91
CA ASN A 282 29.86 -6.96 4.08
C ASN A 282 31.29 -6.56 4.43
N LYS A 283 32.02 -7.37 5.22
CA LYS A 283 33.45 -7.15 5.47
C LYS A 283 34.29 -7.27 4.19
N SER A 284 33.98 -8.22 3.31
CA SER A 284 34.66 -8.36 2.02
C SER A 284 34.43 -7.16 1.10
N ASN A 285 33.20 -6.65 1.06
CA ASN A 285 32.85 -5.49 0.23
C ASN A 285 33.48 -4.18 0.74
N ALA A 286 33.76 -4.06 2.03
CA ALA A 286 34.41 -2.87 2.62
C ALA A 286 35.94 -2.83 2.40
N MET A 287 36.56 -3.93 1.95
CA MET A 287 38.00 -4.02 1.65
C MET A 287 38.33 -3.73 0.17
N HIS A 288 37.33 -3.49 -0.66
CA HIS A 288 37.45 -3.14 -2.08
C HIS A 288 36.98 -1.71 -2.33
#